data_AF-A0A6A6L1L3-F1
#
_entry.id   AF-A0A6A6L1L3-F1
#
_cell.length_a   1.000
_cell.length_b   1.000
_cell.length_c   1.000
_cell.angle_alpha   90.00
_cell.angle_beta   90.00
_cell.angle_gamma   90.00
#
_symmetry.space_group_name_H-M   'P 1'
#
loop_
_entity.id
_entity.type
_entity.pdbx_description
1 polymer ?
#
loop_
_entity_poly.entity_id
_entity_poly.type
_entity_poly.pdbx_seq_one_letter_code
_entity_poly.pdbx_strand_id
1 'polypeptide(L)'
;MVFCKNSLALFCLLSLACLILLLNAQDSTQDYLKAHSQARAAVGVGPMTWDNNVAAFARNHANQRASDCNLVHSSNRPYGENLAKSSGNLSAKDAVKMWVDERACYNNNSNSCAAGKQCGHYTPVVWRNSVRLGCAKVKCNNGGTFIGCNSDPPSFARNYANQRAGDCNLVHSSNRPYGEILAKSSGNLSGKDAVKMWVDERAYYNYNSNSCAAGKQCGHYTQVVWRNSVRLGCAKVKCNNGGTFIGCNYDPPGNFVGQRPY
;
A
#
# COMPACT_ATOMS: atom_id res chain seq x y z
N MET A 1 43.83 61.56 -13.90
CA MET A 1 43.08 61.64 -12.62
C MET A 1 41.88 60.70 -12.75
N VAL A 2 41.66 59.89 -11.73
CA VAL A 2 40.97 58.59 -11.77
C VAL A 2 39.45 58.73 -11.85
N PHE A 3 38.82 57.94 -12.73
CA PHE A 3 37.36 57.73 -12.77
C PHE A 3 36.90 57.01 -11.50
N CYS A 4 36.00 57.62 -10.73
CA CYS A 4 35.48 57.08 -9.47
C CYS A 4 34.08 56.46 -9.68
N LYS A 5 34.06 55.13 -9.68
CA LYS A 5 33.21 54.24 -8.87
C LYS A 5 31.67 54.25 -9.01
N ASN A 6 31.20 53.02 -9.28
CA ASN A 6 30.08 52.30 -8.65
C ASN A 6 28.71 52.29 -9.36
N SER A 7 28.61 51.46 -10.40
CA SER A 7 27.36 50.79 -10.80
C SER A 7 27.42 49.28 -10.47
N LEU A 8 27.72 48.95 -9.21
CA LEU A 8 27.80 47.57 -8.70
C LEU A 8 26.51 47.11 -7.99
N ALA A 9 25.61 48.03 -7.66
CA ALA A 9 24.39 47.71 -6.92
C ALA A 9 23.29 47.04 -7.78
N LEU A 10 23.29 47.27 -9.10
CA LEU A 10 22.21 46.75 -9.97
C LEU A 10 22.44 45.30 -10.43
N PHE A 11 23.70 44.85 -10.50
CA PHE A 11 24.03 43.47 -10.92
C PHE A 11 23.84 42.44 -9.79
N CYS A 12 23.84 42.86 -8.52
CA CYS A 12 23.60 41.96 -7.39
C CYS A 12 22.11 41.64 -7.18
N LEU A 13 21.19 42.53 -7.57
CA LEU A 13 19.75 42.29 -7.42
C LEU A 13 19.19 41.34 -8.50
N LEU A 14 19.77 41.34 -9.71
CA LEU A 14 19.39 40.42 -10.79
C LEU A 14 19.96 39.00 -10.59
N SER A 15 21.13 38.85 -9.96
CA SER A 15 21.70 37.53 -9.64
C SER A 15 21.00 36.87 -8.46
N LEU A 16 20.50 37.64 -7.48
CA LEU A 16 19.72 37.12 -6.36
C LEU A 16 18.30 36.69 -6.77
N ALA A 17 17.72 37.32 -7.80
CA ALA A 17 16.46 36.87 -8.40
C ALA A 17 16.64 35.59 -9.26
N CYS A 18 17.83 35.36 -9.81
CA CYS A 18 18.12 34.18 -10.64
C CYS A 18 18.42 32.91 -9.81
N LEU A 19 18.81 33.04 -8.53
CA LEU A 19 19.01 31.89 -7.63
C LEU A 19 17.73 31.38 -6.93
N ILE A 20 16.57 32.00 -7.15
CA ILE A 20 15.30 31.64 -6.47
C ILE A 20 14.34 30.80 -7.35
N LEU A 21 14.66 30.50 -8.62
CA LEU A 21 13.71 29.81 -9.54
C LEU A 21 14.19 28.49 -10.17
N LEU A 22 15.02 27.72 -9.47
CA LEU A 22 15.12 26.26 -9.70
C LEU A 22 14.74 25.46 -8.45
N LEU A 23 13.83 25.97 -7.64
CA LEU A 23 12.97 25.08 -6.87
C LEU A 23 12.06 24.37 -7.90
N ASN A 24 12.50 23.21 -8.39
CA ASN A 24 11.55 22.23 -8.90
C ASN A 24 10.56 22.01 -7.75
N ALA A 25 9.39 22.64 -7.80
CA ALA A 25 8.42 22.61 -6.72
C ALA A 25 8.06 21.15 -6.46
N GLN A 26 8.71 20.56 -5.45
CA GLN A 26 8.39 19.24 -4.95
C GLN A 26 7.02 19.36 -4.30
N ASP A 27 6.09 18.50 -4.69
CA ASP A 27 4.76 18.49 -4.11
C ASP A 27 4.87 18.29 -2.59
N SER A 28 4.09 19.05 -1.83
CA SER A 28 4.07 18.91 -0.38
C SER A 28 3.35 17.62 0.02
N THR A 29 3.60 17.16 1.23
CA THR A 29 2.83 16.03 1.82
C THR A 29 1.32 16.31 1.82
N GLN A 30 0.95 17.58 2.01
CA GLN A 30 -0.43 18.03 2.05
C GLN A 30 -1.13 17.93 0.69
N ASP A 31 -0.40 18.09 -0.42
CA ASP A 31 -0.98 17.97 -1.77
C ASP A 31 -1.49 16.55 -2.03
N TYR A 32 -0.68 15.55 -1.65
CA TYR A 32 -1.09 14.14 -1.71
C TYR A 32 -2.27 13.84 -0.77
N LEU A 33 -2.18 14.26 0.49
CA LEU A 33 -3.24 14.01 1.48
C LEU A 33 -4.56 14.66 1.09
N LYS A 34 -4.52 15.91 0.60
CA LYS A 34 -5.72 16.65 0.19
C LYS A 34 -6.40 15.98 -0.99
N ALA A 35 -5.65 15.60 -2.02
CA ALA A 35 -6.21 14.93 -3.19
C ALA A 35 -6.85 13.57 -2.83
N HIS A 36 -6.18 12.77 -1.99
CA HIS A 36 -6.75 11.50 -1.50
C HIS A 36 -7.99 11.74 -0.61
N SER A 37 -7.92 12.71 0.31
CA SER A 37 -9.04 13.01 1.22
C SER A 37 -10.28 13.46 0.47
N GLN A 38 -10.13 14.25 -0.59
CA GLN A 38 -11.23 14.66 -1.46
C GLN A 38 -11.87 13.45 -2.17
N ALA A 39 -11.06 12.56 -2.75
CA ALA A 39 -11.56 11.35 -3.41
C ALA A 39 -12.27 10.41 -2.44
N ARG A 40 -11.72 10.23 -1.23
CA ARG A 40 -12.29 9.40 -0.17
C ARG A 40 -13.60 9.97 0.38
N ALA A 41 -13.66 11.28 0.61
CA ALA A 41 -14.87 11.96 1.06
C ALA A 41 -16.03 11.80 0.06
N ALA A 42 -15.73 11.84 -1.25
CA ALA A 42 -16.73 11.66 -2.31
C ALA A 42 -17.43 10.28 -2.29
N VAL A 43 -16.86 9.29 -1.58
CA VAL A 43 -17.44 7.94 -1.42
C VAL A 43 -17.65 7.57 0.05
N GLY A 44 -17.70 8.54 0.95
CA GLY A 44 -17.98 8.32 2.37
C GLY A 44 -16.88 7.53 3.10
N VAL A 45 -15.62 7.70 2.70
CA VAL A 45 -14.45 7.09 3.34
C VAL A 45 -13.66 8.17 4.08
N GLY A 46 -13.25 7.90 5.32
CA GLY A 46 -12.49 8.85 6.15
C GLY A 46 -11.07 9.11 5.61
N PRO A 47 -10.44 10.25 5.93
CA PRO A 47 -9.13 10.63 5.41
C PRO A 47 -8.00 9.70 5.90
N MET A 48 -6.82 9.83 5.29
CA MET A 48 -5.58 9.18 5.73
C MET A 48 -4.67 10.19 6.43
N THR A 49 -3.72 9.71 7.22
CA THR A 49 -2.63 10.50 7.81
C THR A 49 -1.32 10.19 7.11
N TRP A 50 -0.42 11.17 7.03
CA TRP A 50 0.92 10.94 6.47
C TRP A 50 1.76 10.07 7.41
N ASP A 51 2.48 9.10 6.87
CA ASP A 51 3.44 8.27 7.62
C ASP A 51 4.83 8.38 6.96
N ASN A 52 5.81 8.82 7.74
CA ASN A 52 7.17 9.07 7.26
C ASN A 52 7.92 7.79 6.87
N ASN A 53 7.61 6.64 7.48
CA ASN A 53 8.22 5.36 7.12
C ASN A 53 7.64 4.86 5.79
N VAL A 54 6.34 5.02 5.59
CA VAL A 54 5.68 4.72 4.30
C VAL A 54 6.24 5.62 3.20
N ALA A 55 6.43 6.92 3.49
CA ALA A 55 7.00 7.87 2.54
C ALA A 55 8.47 7.61 2.22
N ALA A 56 9.26 7.17 3.21
CA ALA A 56 10.65 6.78 3.00
C ALA A 56 10.76 5.57 2.06
N PHE A 57 9.87 4.58 2.22
CA PHE A 57 9.79 3.44 1.30
C PHE A 57 9.44 3.91 -0.12
N ALA A 58 8.40 4.74 -0.27
CA ALA A 58 8.00 5.32 -1.57
C ALA A 58 9.16 6.07 -2.24
N ARG A 59 9.93 6.84 -1.46
CA ARG A 59 11.09 7.60 -1.94
C ARG A 59 12.21 6.70 -2.40
N ASN A 60 12.54 5.67 -1.62
CA ASN A 60 13.58 4.71 -1.98
C ASN A 60 13.24 4.02 -3.30
N HIS A 61 11.99 3.58 -3.48
CA HIS A 61 11.55 2.98 -4.73
C HIS A 61 11.56 3.99 -5.89
N ALA A 62 10.97 5.17 -5.71
CA ALA A 62 10.94 6.20 -6.75
C ALA A 62 12.36 6.55 -7.25
N ASN A 63 13.33 6.67 -6.34
CA ASN A 63 14.74 6.91 -6.70
C ASN A 63 15.33 5.78 -7.57
N GLN A 64 14.96 4.51 -7.33
CA GLN A 64 15.39 3.39 -8.18
C GLN A 64 14.79 3.46 -9.59
N ARG A 65 13.65 4.13 -9.76
CA ARG A 65 12.96 4.32 -11.05
C ARG A 65 13.42 5.57 -11.80
N ALA A 66 14.25 6.43 -11.20
CA ALA A 66 14.66 7.69 -11.82
C ALA A 66 15.43 7.47 -13.14
N SER A 67 16.16 6.35 -13.28
CA SER A 67 16.94 6.06 -14.49
C SER A 67 16.10 5.71 -15.71
N ASP A 68 15.02 4.94 -15.53
CA ASP A 68 14.24 4.36 -16.63
C ASP A 68 12.79 4.86 -16.70
N CYS A 69 12.28 5.45 -15.63
CA CYS A 69 10.91 5.92 -15.48
C CYS A 69 9.82 4.86 -15.73
N ASN A 70 10.12 3.54 -15.73
CA ASN A 70 9.06 2.54 -15.98
C ASN A 70 8.18 2.32 -14.74
N LEU A 71 6.91 1.97 -14.99
CA LEU A 71 5.92 1.67 -13.95
C LEU A 71 6.09 0.24 -13.47
N VAL A 72 7.20 -0.02 -12.79
CA VAL A 72 7.46 -1.31 -12.16
C VAL A 72 7.23 -1.16 -10.66
N HIS A 73 6.34 -1.99 -10.15
CA HIS A 73 6.01 -2.11 -8.75
C HIS A 73 7.22 -2.50 -7.89
N SER A 74 7.29 -1.98 -6.67
CA SER A 74 8.36 -2.32 -5.71
C SER A 74 8.31 -3.79 -5.30
N SER A 75 9.49 -4.39 -5.13
CA SER A 75 9.67 -5.75 -4.64
C SER A 75 9.53 -5.81 -3.11
N ASN A 76 9.11 -6.96 -2.57
CA ASN A 76 8.98 -7.19 -1.11
C ASN A 76 8.16 -6.12 -0.36
N ARG A 77 7.18 -5.51 -1.03
CA ARG A 77 6.47 -4.34 -0.49
C ARG A 77 5.51 -4.70 0.65
N PRO A 78 5.59 -4.02 1.81
CA PRO A 78 4.62 -4.19 2.89
C PRO A 78 3.34 -3.36 2.73
N TYR A 79 3.24 -2.58 1.65
CA TYR A 79 2.20 -1.57 1.46
C TYR A 79 1.37 -1.81 0.19
N GLY A 80 0.18 -1.21 0.13
CA GLY A 80 -0.48 -0.91 -1.13
C GLY A 80 0.42 0.04 -1.94
N GLU A 81 0.35 0.00 -3.27
CA GLU A 81 1.19 0.85 -4.11
C GLU A 81 0.46 1.30 -5.35
N ASN A 82 0.50 2.61 -5.60
CA ASN A 82 0.09 3.24 -6.84
C ASN A 82 1.28 3.95 -7.47
N LEU A 83 1.47 3.75 -8.77
CA LEU A 83 2.53 4.39 -9.55
C LEU A 83 1.92 5.26 -10.64
N ALA A 84 2.57 6.38 -10.94
CA ALA A 84 2.22 7.25 -12.06
C ALA A 84 3.49 7.78 -12.72
N LYS A 85 3.42 8.03 -14.03
CA LYS A 85 4.49 8.69 -14.76
C LYS A 85 3.94 9.67 -15.78
N SER A 86 4.76 10.64 -16.15
CA SER A 86 4.51 11.59 -17.24
C SER A 86 5.81 11.89 -17.98
N SER A 87 5.73 12.29 -19.25
CA SER A 87 6.86 12.82 -20.02
C SER A 87 7.29 14.23 -19.57
N GLY A 88 6.44 14.94 -18.83
CA GLY A 88 6.73 16.25 -18.26
C GLY A 88 6.61 16.26 -16.73
N ASN A 89 6.42 17.45 -16.16
CA ASN A 89 6.14 17.60 -14.74
C ASN A 89 4.75 17.04 -14.42
N LEU A 90 4.68 16.08 -13.50
CA LEU A 90 3.41 15.55 -12.97
C LEU A 90 3.23 16.05 -11.53
N SER A 91 2.11 16.71 -11.24
CA SER A 91 1.80 17.12 -9.87
C SER A 91 1.21 15.95 -9.06
N ALA A 92 1.30 16.04 -7.73
CA ALA A 92 0.66 15.09 -6.82
C ALA A 92 -0.85 15.01 -7.08
N LYS A 93 -1.50 16.17 -7.26
CA LYS A 93 -2.93 16.25 -7.53
C LYS A 93 -3.30 15.54 -8.84
N ASP A 94 -2.53 15.74 -9.90
CA ASP A 94 -2.80 15.13 -11.20
C ASP A 94 -2.56 13.62 -11.18
N ALA A 95 -1.50 13.15 -10.52
CA ALA A 95 -1.26 11.72 -10.32
C ALA A 95 -2.42 11.05 -9.58
N VAL A 96 -2.89 11.65 -8.48
CA VAL A 96 -4.04 11.13 -7.74
C VAL A 96 -5.31 11.18 -8.59
N LYS A 97 -5.51 12.24 -9.37
CA LYS A 97 -6.64 12.33 -10.29
C LYS A 97 -6.61 11.21 -11.33
N MET A 98 -5.46 10.90 -11.92
CA MET A 98 -5.31 9.78 -12.87
C MET A 98 -5.78 8.45 -12.26
N TRP A 99 -5.40 8.18 -11.00
CA TRP A 99 -5.86 6.98 -10.29
C TRP A 99 -7.35 7.03 -9.95
N VAL A 100 -7.89 8.21 -9.63
CA VAL A 100 -9.31 8.38 -9.29
C VAL A 100 -10.22 8.25 -10.51
N ASP A 101 -9.78 8.71 -11.68
CA ASP A 101 -10.55 8.67 -12.92
C ASP A 101 -10.88 7.23 -13.36
N GLU A 102 -10.10 6.24 -12.91
CA GLU A 102 -10.39 4.81 -13.08
C GLU A 102 -11.72 4.35 -12.47
N ARG A 103 -12.30 5.14 -11.55
CA ARG A 103 -13.66 4.92 -11.01
C ARG A 103 -14.69 4.67 -12.11
N ALA A 104 -14.56 5.34 -13.26
CA ALA A 104 -15.48 5.17 -14.38
C ALA A 104 -15.53 3.73 -14.91
N CYS A 105 -14.47 2.94 -14.69
CA CYS A 105 -14.35 1.55 -15.12
C CYS A 105 -14.44 0.54 -13.96
N TYR A 106 -14.70 0.98 -12.72
CA TYR A 106 -14.78 0.12 -11.54
C TYR A 106 -16.24 -0.10 -11.11
N ASN A 107 -16.63 -1.36 -10.92
CA ASN A 107 -17.94 -1.74 -10.41
C ASN A 107 -17.84 -2.06 -8.90
N ASN A 108 -18.47 -1.23 -8.07
CA ASN A 108 -18.49 -1.41 -6.62
C ASN A 108 -19.24 -2.67 -6.16
N ASN A 109 -20.27 -3.11 -6.90
CA ASN A 109 -21.12 -4.24 -6.50
C ASN A 109 -20.39 -5.57 -6.70
N SER A 110 -19.67 -5.71 -7.81
CA SER A 110 -18.88 -6.92 -8.13
C SER A 110 -17.42 -6.82 -7.69
N ASN A 111 -16.98 -5.65 -7.19
CA ASN A 111 -15.58 -5.35 -6.94
C ASN A 111 -14.67 -5.74 -8.11
N SER A 112 -15.06 -5.36 -9.33
CA SER A 112 -14.35 -5.74 -10.55
C SER A 112 -14.15 -4.56 -11.49
N CYS A 113 -13.11 -4.63 -12.31
CA CYS A 113 -12.93 -3.72 -13.43
C CYS A 113 -13.82 -4.15 -14.60
N ALA A 114 -14.24 -3.18 -15.41
CA ALA A 114 -14.80 -3.45 -16.73
C ALA A 114 -13.81 -4.28 -17.57
N ALA A 115 -14.34 -5.17 -18.40
CA ALA A 115 -13.51 -6.07 -19.21
C ALA A 115 -12.51 -5.28 -20.07
N GLY A 116 -11.23 -5.68 -20.00
CA GLY A 116 -10.13 -5.02 -20.73
C GLY A 116 -9.75 -3.63 -20.22
N LYS A 117 -10.25 -3.18 -19.06
CA LYS A 117 -9.89 -1.89 -18.45
C LYS A 117 -9.01 -2.06 -17.21
N GLN A 118 -8.17 -1.05 -16.95
CA GLN A 118 -7.40 -0.93 -15.71
C GLN A 118 -8.21 -0.10 -14.71
N CYS A 119 -8.41 -0.64 -13.51
CA CYS A 119 -9.02 0.07 -12.40
C CYS A 119 -8.34 -0.21 -11.04
N GLY A 120 -7.13 -0.74 -11.12
CA GLY A 120 -6.36 -1.20 -9.96
C GLY A 120 -5.84 -0.05 -9.09
N HIS A 121 -5.69 1.16 -9.64
CA HIS A 121 -5.20 2.32 -8.91
C HIS A 121 -6.30 3.06 -8.16
N TYR A 122 -7.56 3.01 -8.61
CA TYR A 122 -8.67 3.62 -7.86
C TYR A 122 -8.81 3.00 -6.46
N THR A 123 -8.72 1.67 -6.36
CA THR A 123 -9.06 0.98 -5.12
C THR A 123 -8.11 1.32 -3.95
N PRO A 124 -6.78 1.42 -4.10
CA PRO A 124 -5.90 1.89 -3.02
C PRO A 124 -6.15 3.33 -2.58
N VAL A 125 -6.64 4.23 -3.46
CA VAL A 125 -6.94 5.62 -3.10
C VAL A 125 -8.12 5.70 -2.13
N VAL A 126 -9.22 5.02 -2.45
CA VAL A 126 -10.47 5.07 -1.66
C VAL A 126 -10.60 3.96 -0.63
N TRP A 127 -9.50 3.27 -0.32
CA TRP A 127 -9.55 2.10 0.54
C TRP A 127 -9.83 2.44 2.00
N ARG A 128 -11.01 2.08 2.52
CA ARG A 128 -11.44 2.48 3.87
C ARG A 128 -10.46 2.09 4.99
N ASN A 129 -9.83 0.92 4.86
CA ASN A 129 -8.94 0.43 5.92
C ASN A 129 -7.51 0.97 5.79
N SER A 130 -7.10 1.50 4.64
CA SER A 130 -5.81 2.16 4.52
C SER A 130 -5.95 3.54 5.15
N VAL A 131 -5.22 3.76 6.22
CA VAL A 131 -5.29 4.95 7.07
C VAL A 131 -3.99 5.75 7.05
N ARG A 132 -2.90 5.15 6.56
CA ARG A 132 -1.58 5.78 6.41
C ARG A 132 -1.21 5.91 4.94
N LEU A 133 -0.65 7.06 4.57
CA LEU A 133 -0.17 7.38 3.22
C LEU A 133 1.27 7.87 3.28
N GLY A 134 2.08 7.45 2.32
CA GLY A 134 3.39 8.06 2.05
C GLY A 134 3.69 8.02 0.57
N CYS A 135 4.12 9.15 0.02
CA CYS A 135 4.37 9.30 -1.41
C CYS A 135 5.73 9.94 -1.68
N ALA A 136 6.23 9.74 -2.90
CA ALA A 136 7.43 10.39 -3.39
C ALA A 136 7.33 10.67 -4.89
N LYS A 137 7.97 11.77 -5.28
CA LYS A 137 8.12 12.22 -6.67
C LYS A 137 9.60 12.30 -6.99
N VAL A 138 9.97 11.85 -8.18
CA VAL A 138 11.32 11.99 -8.72
C VAL A 138 11.26 12.47 -10.17
N LYS A 139 12.28 13.23 -10.56
CA LYS A 139 12.51 13.55 -11.97
C LYS A 139 13.31 12.40 -12.60
N CYS A 140 12.83 11.90 -13.72
CA CYS A 140 13.48 10.84 -14.46
C CYS A 140 14.57 11.40 -15.39
N ASN A 141 15.55 10.57 -15.75
CA ASN A 141 16.65 10.95 -16.65
C ASN A 141 16.17 11.39 -18.05
N ASN A 142 15.03 10.86 -18.49
CA ASN A 142 14.39 11.26 -19.75
C ASN A 142 13.60 12.59 -19.66
N GLY A 143 13.74 13.34 -18.56
CA GLY A 143 13.05 14.61 -18.32
C GLY A 143 11.63 14.46 -17.77
N GLY A 144 11.08 13.24 -17.73
CA GLY A 144 9.76 12.95 -17.20
C GLY A 144 9.69 12.96 -15.67
N THR A 145 8.52 12.64 -15.15
CA THR A 145 8.26 12.51 -13.71
C THR A 145 7.78 11.11 -13.39
N PHE A 146 8.26 10.54 -12.30
CA PHE A 146 7.71 9.33 -11.67
C PHE A 146 7.19 9.68 -10.27
N ILE A 147 5.98 9.21 -9.95
CA ILE A 147 5.37 9.32 -8.63
C ILE A 147 4.99 7.93 -8.14
N GLY A 148 5.39 7.61 -6.90
CA GLY A 148 4.95 6.42 -6.19
C GLY A 148 4.25 6.82 -4.89
N CYS A 149 3.07 6.27 -4.63
CA CYS A 149 2.36 6.37 -3.36
C CYS A 149 2.14 5.00 -2.76
N ASN A 150 2.47 4.86 -1.48
CA ASN A 150 2.25 3.67 -0.69
C ASN A 150 1.19 3.93 0.38
N SER A 151 0.32 2.94 0.61
CA SER A 151 -0.75 3.02 1.60
C SER A 151 -0.73 1.83 2.56
N ASP A 152 -1.04 2.12 3.82
CA ASP A 152 -1.01 1.12 4.89
C ASP A 152 -2.26 1.21 5.78
N PRO A 153 -2.82 0.06 6.23
CA PRO A 153 -2.51 -1.30 5.80
C PRO A 153 -2.77 -1.54 4.31
N PRO A 154 -2.08 -2.52 3.68
CA PRO A 154 -2.27 -2.85 2.27
C PRO A 154 -3.67 -3.39 2.00
N SER A 155 -4.22 -3.10 0.80
CA SER A 155 -5.50 -3.67 0.32
C SER A 155 -5.41 -5.15 -0.06
N PHE A 156 -4.21 -5.75 0.05
CA PHE A 156 -3.89 -7.11 -0.38
C PHE A 156 -4.88 -8.15 0.16
N ALA A 157 -5.13 -8.15 1.48
CA ALA A 157 -6.01 -9.14 2.12
C ALA A 157 -7.40 -9.20 1.46
N ARG A 158 -7.96 -8.05 1.07
CA ARG A 158 -9.28 -8.00 0.44
C ARG A 158 -9.26 -8.28 -1.03
N ASN A 159 -8.26 -7.80 -1.76
CA ASN A 159 -8.10 -8.16 -3.17
C ASN A 159 -8.00 -9.69 -3.29
N TYR A 160 -7.26 -10.31 -2.39
CA TYR A 160 -7.12 -11.75 -2.35
C TYR A 160 -8.40 -12.46 -1.88
N ALA A 161 -9.04 -11.98 -0.80
CA ALA A 161 -10.32 -12.55 -0.37
C ALA A 161 -11.37 -12.48 -1.48
N ASN A 162 -11.46 -11.36 -2.20
CA ASN A 162 -12.41 -11.20 -3.31
C ASN A 162 -12.13 -12.16 -4.48
N GLN A 163 -10.87 -12.50 -4.76
CA GLN A 163 -10.53 -13.55 -5.74
C GLN A 163 -11.04 -14.94 -5.32
N ARG A 164 -11.24 -15.18 -4.01
CA ARG A 164 -11.80 -16.42 -3.46
C ARG A 164 -13.32 -16.40 -3.32
N ALA A 165 -13.99 -15.31 -3.69
CA ALA A 165 -15.46 -15.25 -3.63
C ALA A 165 -16.13 -16.30 -4.53
N GLY A 166 -15.48 -16.68 -5.63
CA GLY A 166 -16.00 -17.69 -6.56
C GLY A 166 -16.06 -19.10 -5.98
N ASP A 167 -15.00 -19.54 -5.29
CA ASP A 167 -14.80 -20.94 -4.89
C ASP A 167 -14.67 -21.17 -3.38
N CYS A 168 -14.36 -20.14 -2.60
CA CYS A 168 -14.10 -20.21 -1.17
C CYS A 168 -12.94 -21.15 -0.78
N ASN A 169 -12.00 -21.41 -1.68
CA ASN A 169 -10.92 -22.37 -1.42
C ASN A 169 -9.83 -21.79 -0.49
N LEU A 170 -9.37 -22.60 0.47
CA LEU A 170 -8.24 -22.26 1.35
C LEU A 170 -6.92 -22.51 0.64
N VAL A 171 -6.66 -21.72 -0.38
CA VAL A 171 -5.37 -21.67 -1.07
C VAL A 171 -4.69 -20.38 -0.64
N HIS A 172 -3.40 -20.44 -0.31
CA HIS A 172 -2.58 -19.29 0.04
C HIS A 172 -2.17 -18.47 -1.18
N SER A 173 -1.98 -17.16 -1.02
CA SER A 173 -1.62 -16.26 -2.12
C SER A 173 -0.17 -16.44 -2.55
N SER A 174 0.08 -16.52 -3.86
CA SER A 174 1.43 -16.70 -4.41
C SER A 174 2.23 -15.39 -4.35
N ASN A 175 3.57 -15.48 -4.24
CA ASN A 175 4.50 -14.35 -4.28
C ASN A 175 4.16 -13.20 -3.31
N ARG A 176 3.64 -13.55 -2.13
CA ARG A 176 3.28 -12.57 -1.09
C ARG A 176 4.51 -12.22 -0.22
N PRO A 177 4.72 -10.94 0.13
CA PRO A 177 5.72 -10.53 1.11
C PRO A 177 5.22 -10.65 2.57
N TYR A 178 3.98 -11.10 2.77
CA TYR A 178 3.29 -11.13 4.05
C TYR A 178 3.14 -12.54 4.61
N GLY A 179 3.08 -12.64 5.94
CA GLY A 179 2.48 -13.79 6.61
C GLY A 179 1.01 -13.87 6.22
N GLU A 180 0.42 -15.07 6.16
CA GLU A 180 -0.97 -15.21 5.76
C GLU A 180 -1.64 -16.33 6.55
N ILE A 181 -2.83 -16.01 7.05
CA ILE A 181 -3.72 -16.95 7.71
C ILE A 181 -5.07 -16.86 7.03
N LEU A 182 -5.68 -18.02 6.75
CA LEU A 182 -6.97 -18.12 6.07
C LEU A 182 -7.98 -18.88 6.95
N ALA A 183 -9.25 -18.56 6.78
CA ALA A 183 -10.36 -19.31 7.36
C ALA A 183 -11.53 -19.35 6.38
N LYS A 184 -12.30 -20.45 6.43
CA LYS A 184 -13.57 -20.55 5.73
C LYS A 184 -14.64 -21.20 6.58
N SER A 185 -15.90 -20.94 6.24
CA SER A 185 -17.06 -21.63 6.78
C SER A 185 -18.12 -21.80 5.69
N SER A 186 -18.98 -22.81 5.83
CA SER A 186 -20.18 -22.98 4.99
C SER A 186 -21.25 -21.91 5.26
N GLY A 187 -21.18 -21.23 6.41
CA GLY A 187 -22.09 -20.14 6.78
C GLY A 187 -21.36 -18.82 6.99
N ASN A 188 -22.03 -17.92 7.72
CA ASN A 188 -21.47 -16.63 8.11
C ASN A 188 -20.39 -16.81 9.19
N LEU A 189 -19.12 -16.59 8.85
CA LEU A 189 -18.02 -16.59 9.82
C LEU A 189 -17.69 -15.15 10.24
N SER A 190 -17.67 -14.85 11.53
CA SER A 190 -17.22 -13.54 12.01
C SER A 190 -15.68 -13.48 12.05
N GLY A 191 -15.12 -12.26 12.00
CA GLY A 191 -13.68 -12.09 12.20
C GLY A 191 -13.21 -12.56 13.59
N LYS A 192 -14.06 -12.38 14.62
CA LYS A 192 -13.79 -12.85 15.98
C LYS A 192 -13.71 -14.38 16.03
N ASP A 193 -14.65 -15.07 15.39
CA ASP A 193 -14.69 -16.53 15.38
C ASP A 193 -13.52 -17.11 14.58
N ALA A 194 -13.16 -16.49 13.45
CA ALA A 194 -11.97 -16.89 12.70
C ALA A 194 -10.69 -16.75 13.54
N VAL A 195 -10.50 -15.62 14.22
CA VAL A 195 -9.36 -15.43 15.13
C VAL A 195 -9.39 -16.45 16.27
N LYS A 196 -10.58 -16.74 16.83
CA LYS A 196 -10.72 -17.77 17.85
C LYS A 196 -10.27 -19.14 17.33
N MET A 197 -10.70 -19.54 16.14
CA MET A 197 -10.27 -20.80 15.51
C MET A 197 -8.75 -20.89 15.39
N TRP A 198 -8.08 -19.80 14.98
CA TRP A 198 -6.62 -19.76 14.87
C TRP A 198 -5.93 -19.79 16.23
N VAL A 199 -6.44 -19.07 17.22
CA VAL A 199 -5.86 -19.00 18.57
C VAL A 199 -6.07 -20.29 19.35
N ASP A 200 -7.19 -20.98 19.15
CA ASP A 200 -7.49 -22.27 19.80
C ASP A 200 -6.44 -23.35 19.45
N GLU A 201 -5.70 -23.20 18.34
CA GLU A 201 -4.57 -24.08 18.02
C GLU A 201 -3.42 -24.02 19.03
N ARG A 202 -3.42 -23.02 19.94
CA ARG A 202 -2.51 -22.97 21.10
C ARG A 202 -2.46 -24.29 21.86
N ALA A 203 -3.61 -24.97 21.97
CA ALA A 203 -3.70 -26.27 22.65
C ALA A 203 -2.80 -27.35 22.03
N TYR A 204 -2.38 -27.17 20.77
CA TYR A 204 -1.53 -28.10 20.03
C TYR A 204 -0.08 -27.63 19.91
N TYR A 205 0.27 -26.42 20.33
CA TYR A 205 1.64 -25.91 20.23
C TYR A 205 2.43 -26.17 21.53
N ASN A 206 3.58 -26.81 21.40
CA ASN A 206 4.53 -26.98 22.50
C ASN A 206 5.70 -25.99 22.34
N TYR A 207 5.82 -25.07 23.30
CA TYR A 207 6.86 -24.04 23.30
C TYR A 207 8.29 -24.58 23.47
N ASN A 208 8.45 -25.60 24.32
CA ASN A 208 9.76 -26.16 24.66
C ASN A 208 10.39 -26.82 23.43
N SER A 209 9.62 -27.64 22.73
CA SER A 209 10.05 -28.31 21.49
C SER A 209 9.88 -27.46 20.23
N ASN A 210 9.24 -26.29 20.33
CA ASN A 210 8.87 -25.43 19.21
C ASN A 210 8.16 -26.19 18.08
N SER A 211 7.19 -27.04 18.43
CA SER A 211 6.52 -27.93 17.47
C SER A 211 5.02 -28.05 17.74
N CYS A 212 4.27 -28.40 16.69
CA CYS A 212 2.88 -28.79 16.82
C CYS A 212 2.78 -30.26 17.26
N ALA A 213 1.72 -30.60 18.00
CA ALA A 213 1.36 -31.98 18.29
C ALA A 213 1.17 -32.79 17.00
N ALA A 214 1.47 -34.09 17.05
CA ALA A 214 1.40 -34.96 15.89
C ALA A 214 0.01 -34.93 15.22
N GLY A 215 -0.02 -34.71 13.90
CA GLY A 215 -1.25 -34.62 13.12
C GLY A 215 -2.10 -33.36 13.37
N LYS A 216 -1.59 -32.37 14.11
CA LYS A 216 -2.28 -31.11 14.40
C LYS A 216 -1.63 -29.94 13.68
N GLN A 217 -2.43 -28.89 13.48
CA GLN A 217 -1.97 -27.59 12.99
C GLN A 217 -1.85 -26.62 14.16
N CYS A 218 -0.77 -25.85 14.15
CA CYS A 218 -0.58 -24.73 15.08
C CYS A 218 0.03 -23.50 14.42
N GLY A 219 0.19 -23.53 13.09
CA GLY A 219 0.81 -22.47 12.32
C GLY A 219 -0.01 -21.18 12.29
N HIS A 220 -1.33 -21.26 12.43
CA HIS A 220 -2.16 -20.06 12.53
C HIS A 220 -1.95 -19.41 13.89
N TYR A 221 -1.96 -20.20 14.98
CA TYR A 221 -1.64 -19.69 16.31
C TYR A 221 -0.27 -19.00 16.34
N THR A 222 0.79 -19.68 15.88
CA THR A 222 2.16 -19.13 15.94
C THR A 222 2.29 -17.83 15.14
N GLN A 223 1.59 -17.69 14.02
CA GLN A 223 1.59 -16.44 13.26
C GLN A 223 0.80 -15.32 13.97
N VAL A 224 -0.33 -15.63 14.62
CA VAL A 224 -1.10 -14.64 15.40
C VAL A 224 -0.25 -14.04 16.53
N VAL A 225 0.55 -14.87 17.19
CA VAL A 225 1.37 -14.47 18.35
C VAL A 225 2.83 -14.15 17.99
N TRP A 226 3.14 -14.00 16.69
CA TRP A 226 4.50 -13.74 16.23
C TRP A 226 4.96 -12.33 16.63
N ARG A 227 5.93 -12.24 17.55
CA ARG A 227 6.38 -10.98 18.18
C ARG A 227 6.75 -9.90 17.17
N ASN A 228 7.34 -10.29 16.04
CA ASN A 228 7.81 -9.32 15.04
C ASN A 228 6.72 -8.89 14.05
N SER A 229 5.55 -9.55 14.01
CA SER A 229 4.45 -9.16 13.14
C SER A 229 3.63 -8.03 13.77
N VAL A 230 3.96 -6.78 13.41
CA VAL A 230 3.42 -5.57 14.06
C VAL A 230 2.35 -4.85 13.22
N ARG A 231 2.09 -5.32 12.00
CA ARG A 231 1.07 -4.80 11.09
C ARG A 231 0.15 -5.92 10.64
N LEU A 232 -1.15 -5.63 10.59
CA LEU A 232 -2.21 -6.58 10.26
C LEU A 232 -3.17 -5.96 9.25
N GLY A 233 -3.50 -6.71 8.20
CA GLY A 233 -4.59 -6.39 7.28
C GLY A 233 -5.47 -7.61 7.05
N CYS A 234 -6.78 -7.49 7.26
CA CYS A 234 -7.71 -8.61 7.10
C CYS A 234 -8.86 -8.25 6.17
N ALA A 235 -9.46 -9.27 5.57
CA ALA A 235 -10.68 -9.13 4.80
C ALA A 235 -11.58 -10.36 4.94
N LYS A 236 -12.87 -10.11 4.77
CA LYS A 236 -13.94 -11.10 4.74
C LYS A 236 -14.72 -10.93 3.44
N VAL A 237 -15.05 -12.03 2.79
CA VAL A 237 -15.95 -12.06 1.64
C VAL A 237 -17.00 -13.15 1.80
N LYS A 238 -18.19 -12.92 1.25
CA LYS A 238 -19.22 -13.94 1.07
C LYS A 238 -18.96 -14.67 -0.24
N CYS A 239 -18.90 -15.99 -0.18
CA CYS A 239 -18.64 -16.83 -1.34
C CYS A 239 -19.94 -17.15 -2.09
N ASN A 240 -19.85 -17.49 -3.37
CA ASN A 240 -21.01 -17.82 -4.23
C ASN A 240 -21.82 -19.00 -3.71
N ASN A 241 -21.16 -19.95 -3.02
CA ASN A 241 -21.80 -21.08 -2.35
C ASN A 241 -22.51 -20.72 -1.02
N GLY A 242 -22.62 -19.43 -0.69
CA GLY A 242 -23.23 -18.93 0.54
C GLY A 242 -22.30 -18.92 1.76
N GLY A 243 -21.12 -19.54 1.65
CA GLY A 243 -20.11 -19.57 2.70
C GLY A 243 -19.37 -18.25 2.91
N THR A 244 -18.41 -18.27 3.83
CA THR A 244 -17.53 -17.13 4.12
C THR A 244 -16.08 -17.52 3.95
N PHE A 245 -15.29 -16.65 3.33
CA PHE A 245 -13.84 -16.70 3.32
C PHE A 245 -13.27 -15.49 4.08
N ILE A 246 -12.28 -15.72 4.94
CA ILE A 246 -11.54 -14.70 5.66
C ILE A 246 -10.05 -14.92 5.43
N GLY A 247 -9.33 -13.85 5.11
CA GLY A 247 -7.87 -13.85 5.01
C GLY A 247 -7.29 -12.69 5.80
N CYS A 248 -6.20 -12.95 6.52
CA CYS A 248 -5.41 -11.96 7.24
C CYS A 248 -3.95 -12.04 6.83
N ASN A 249 -3.33 -10.87 6.64
CA ASN A 249 -1.93 -10.72 6.32
C ASN A 249 -1.18 -10.04 7.47
N TYR A 250 0.00 -10.58 7.77
CA TYR A 250 0.85 -10.18 8.89
C TYR A 250 2.20 -9.68 8.38
N ASP A 251 2.67 -8.57 8.92
CA ASP A 251 3.89 -7.92 8.45
C ASP A 251 4.74 -7.31 9.58
N PRO A 252 6.06 -7.58 9.62
CA PRO A 252 6.80 -8.64 8.91
C PRO A 252 6.16 -10.04 9.00
N PRO A 253 6.37 -10.94 8.01
CA PRO A 253 5.90 -12.32 8.07
C PRO A 253 6.49 -13.06 9.28
N GLY A 254 5.75 -14.04 9.80
CA GLY A 254 6.21 -14.95 10.84
C GLY A 254 6.43 -16.37 10.35
N ASN A 255 6.39 -17.33 11.28
CA ASN A 255 6.54 -18.77 11.02
C ASN A 255 7.86 -19.15 10.32
N PHE A 256 8.95 -18.45 10.64
CA PHE A 256 10.28 -18.85 10.18
C PHE A 256 10.70 -20.16 10.83
N VAL A 257 11.11 -21.13 10.01
CA VAL A 257 11.56 -22.45 10.46
C VAL A 257 12.69 -22.30 11.49
N GLY A 258 12.54 -22.97 12.63
CA GLY A 258 13.52 -22.94 13.72
C GLY A 258 13.43 -21.72 14.65
N GLN A 259 12.64 -20.70 14.32
CA GLN A 259 12.43 -19.55 15.20
C GLN A 259 11.18 -19.75 16.07
N ARG A 260 11.20 -19.16 17.28
CA ARG A 260 10.06 -19.15 18.19
C ARG A 260 9.19 -17.91 17.93
N PRO A 261 7.87 -18.02 18.10
CA PRO A 261 6.96 -16.90 17.88
C PRO A 261 7.08 -15.81 18.95
N TYR A 262 7.55 -16.13 20.17
CA TYR A 262 7.73 -15.19 21.29
C TYR A 262 8.78 -15.66 22.31
#